data_AF-A0A4Q4WHP1-F1
#
_entry.id   AF-A0A4Q4WHP1-F1
#
_cell.length_a   1.000
_cell.length_b   1.000
_cell.length_c   1.000
_cell.angle_alpha   90.00
_cell.angle_beta   90.00
_cell.angle_gamma   90.00
#
_symmetry.space_group_name_H-M   'P 1'
#
loop_
_entity.id
_entity.type
_entity.pdbx_description
1 polymer ?
#
loop_
_entity_poly.entity_id
_entity_poly.type
_entity_poly.pdbx_seq_one_letter_code
_entity_poly.pdbx_strand_id
1 'polypeptide(L)'
;MQLRLIHGSKTLQGRNIVRYYETYRTEDIPRVKNAWRVVISTEPIFWTRFRLLDDRLCLVEEGDPEFVWEEVTVGTREEYEYKKARRLLAGYAISPGPSFVHLVRRLAEFRNNWEPTGKEFWAAQEAQLHTASSALHLPTPGLPFHPVYAGRHLSLEVAQEDLFEHAKNAGITVASIFYAAWALGLTNYVDSNHVSFGIVLSGRSLPLPDVGSVVGPLVNVVAFQLSLKPSESVPDYLMSAFRHSIELDRFQWANLEHGINAQKITSLLTVHFETSLFNPNPLHPLRKPHISMVSDIPLSVDIDLDGKIQLFYQEHKFYADDMERLGRLFAKAVGALVNSDRTVEQCCNVLISEDMEKLRANGNLSSTVAASRLWPENLVDLFDQAAMGSPELVAIEKDSTAITYSELSALAEAVSRHLIRHINSGEVVCVHADRSVNWVLAIYGILRAGGVYCPLDKALPSDL
;
A
#
# COMPACT_ATOMS: atom_id res chain seq x y z
N MET A 1 8.28 16.84 -17.71
CA MET A 1 9.73 16.96 -17.45
C MET A 1 10.02 17.51 -16.05
N GLN A 2 9.48 18.67 -15.65
CA GLN A 2 9.68 19.22 -14.29
C GLN A 2 9.15 18.30 -13.16
N LEU A 3 7.96 17.72 -13.28
CA LEU A 3 7.43 16.74 -12.30
C LEU A 3 8.32 15.48 -12.18
N ARG A 4 9.04 15.13 -13.24
CA ARG A 4 9.97 13.99 -13.27
C ARG A 4 11.35 14.34 -12.69
N LEU A 5 11.65 15.61 -12.50
CA LEU A 5 12.96 16.10 -12.05
C LEU A 5 13.04 16.36 -10.54
N ILE A 6 11.97 16.14 -9.75
CA ILE A 6 11.95 16.59 -8.35
C ILE A 6 11.92 15.43 -7.33
N HIS A 7 11.72 14.19 -7.77
CA HIS A 7 11.51 13.08 -6.85
C HIS A 7 12.73 12.21 -6.54
N GLY A 8 13.95 12.59 -6.94
CA GLY A 8 15.16 11.83 -6.60
C GLY A 8 16.04 12.54 -5.58
N SER A 9 16.07 12.11 -4.32
CA SER A 9 17.04 12.63 -3.36
C SER A 9 17.97 11.52 -2.86
N LYS A 10 19.10 11.29 -3.54
CA LYS A 10 20.24 10.79 -2.77
C LYS A 10 20.70 11.94 -1.87
N THR A 11 20.43 11.82 -0.57
CA THR A 11 20.90 12.75 0.46
C THR A 11 22.39 12.51 0.70
N LEU A 12 23.22 13.41 0.17
CA LEU A 12 24.46 13.78 0.85
C LEU A 12 24.12 14.96 1.77
N GLN A 13 24.82 15.13 2.89
CA GLN A 13 24.58 16.30 3.76
C GLN A 13 24.52 17.59 2.91
N GLY A 14 23.35 18.21 2.86
CA GLY A 14 23.08 19.45 2.12
C GLY A 14 22.88 19.37 0.60
N ARG A 15 22.75 18.18 -0.03
CA ARG A 15 22.50 18.06 -1.49
C ARG A 15 21.51 16.95 -1.85
N ASN A 16 20.51 17.29 -2.68
CA ASN A 16 19.63 16.33 -3.35
C ASN A 16 20.15 16.08 -4.77
N ILE A 17 20.40 14.80 -5.13
CA ILE A 17 20.83 14.42 -6.48
C ILE A 17 19.69 13.68 -7.17
N VAL A 18 19.06 14.34 -8.16
CA VAL A 18 18.11 13.72 -9.07
C VAL A 18 18.86 13.27 -10.31
N ARG A 19 18.73 11.99 -10.66
CA ARG A 19 19.29 11.46 -11.91
C ARG A 19 18.16 11.18 -12.89
N TYR A 20 18.15 11.97 -13.95
CA TYR A 20 17.25 11.81 -15.08
C TYR A 20 18.05 11.27 -16.27
N TYR A 21 17.59 10.18 -16.85
CA TYR A 21 18.28 9.52 -17.95
C TYR A 21 17.39 9.54 -19.18
N GLU A 22 17.94 10.06 -20.27
CA GLU A 22 17.36 9.95 -21.59
C GLU A 22 18.38 9.29 -22.51
N THR A 23 17.93 8.30 -23.27
CA THR A 23 18.75 7.68 -24.29
C THR A 23 18.32 8.25 -25.62
N TYR A 24 19.24 8.86 -26.37
CA TYR A 24 18.98 9.34 -27.73
C TYR A 24 19.86 8.60 -28.72
N ARG A 25 19.50 8.68 -30.00
CA ARG A 25 20.40 8.26 -31.07
C ARG A 25 21.65 9.13 -31.01
N THR A 26 22.80 8.55 -31.28
CA THR A 26 24.09 9.25 -31.26
C THR A 26 24.08 10.49 -32.16
N GLU A 27 23.32 10.47 -33.26
CA GLU A 27 23.12 11.59 -34.18
C GLU A 27 22.43 12.83 -33.54
N ASP A 28 21.62 12.63 -32.51
CA ASP A 28 20.85 13.69 -31.84
C ASP A 28 21.57 14.27 -30.61
N ILE A 29 22.59 13.58 -30.07
CA ILE A 29 23.31 13.98 -28.85
C ILE A 29 23.88 15.41 -28.94
N PRO A 30 24.52 15.87 -30.03
CA PRO A 30 24.99 17.26 -30.13
C PRO A 30 23.86 18.30 -30.09
N ARG A 31 22.67 17.96 -30.63
CA ARG A 31 21.48 18.84 -30.58
C ARG A 31 20.90 18.91 -29.18
N VAL A 32 20.76 17.75 -28.53
CA VAL A 32 20.31 17.63 -27.14
C VAL A 32 21.26 18.39 -26.22
N LYS A 33 22.58 18.24 -26.40
CA LYS A 33 23.62 18.98 -25.66
C LYS A 33 23.51 20.49 -25.85
N ASN A 34 23.26 20.97 -27.07
CA ASN A 34 23.10 22.40 -27.31
C ASN A 34 21.79 22.94 -26.72
N ALA A 35 20.69 22.19 -26.82
CA ALA A 35 19.41 22.55 -26.20
C ALA A 35 19.55 22.63 -24.68
N TRP A 36 20.18 21.65 -24.04
CA TRP A 36 20.45 21.67 -22.60
C TRP A 36 21.40 22.80 -22.20
N ARG A 37 22.42 23.10 -23.01
CA ARG A 37 23.30 24.26 -22.77
C ARG A 37 22.49 25.55 -22.79
N VAL A 38 21.62 25.75 -23.77
CA VAL A 38 20.74 26.93 -23.85
C VAL A 38 19.83 26.98 -22.64
N VAL A 39 19.12 25.90 -22.32
CA VAL A 39 18.24 25.84 -21.13
C VAL A 39 19.00 26.18 -19.85
N ILE A 40 20.18 25.58 -19.65
CA ILE A 40 21.03 25.85 -18.48
C ILE A 40 21.54 27.28 -18.49
N SER A 41 21.84 27.87 -19.66
CA SER A 41 22.32 29.25 -19.79
C SER A 41 21.22 30.30 -19.93
N THR A 42 19.94 29.92 -19.98
CA THR A 42 18.80 30.87 -19.95
C THR A 42 17.92 30.78 -18.71
N GLU A 43 17.84 29.63 -18.05
CA GLU A 43 16.94 29.42 -16.90
C GLU A 43 17.62 29.77 -15.56
N PRO A 44 17.13 30.76 -14.80
CA PRO A 44 17.79 31.27 -13.58
C PRO A 44 18.01 30.23 -12.48
N ILE A 45 17.19 29.16 -12.44
CA ILE A 45 17.31 28.10 -11.44
C ILE A 45 18.68 27.41 -11.47
N PHE A 46 19.31 27.28 -12.65
CA PHE A 46 20.62 26.64 -12.78
C PHE A 46 21.76 27.53 -12.28
N TRP A 47 21.48 28.80 -12.01
CA TRP A 47 22.43 29.80 -11.51
C TRP A 47 22.15 30.15 -10.05
N THR A 48 21.11 29.57 -9.47
CA THR A 48 20.71 29.85 -8.10
C THR A 48 21.54 29.02 -7.13
N ARG A 49 22.19 29.69 -6.18
CA ARG A 49 22.97 29.07 -5.10
C ARG A 49 22.31 29.38 -3.75
N PHE A 50 22.49 28.47 -2.80
CA PHE A 50 22.19 28.74 -1.40
C PHE A 50 23.39 29.43 -0.75
N ARG A 51 23.18 30.62 -0.19
CA ARG A 51 24.17 31.32 0.65
C ARG A 51 23.62 31.49 2.05
N LEU A 52 24.48 31.29 3.05
CA LEU A 52 24.17 31.66 4.41
C LEU A 52 24.46 33.16 4.57
N LEU A 53 23.42 33.96 4.83
CA LEU A 53 23.51 35.39 5.10
C LEU A 53 22.80 35.65 6.43
N ASP A 54 23.49 36.22 7.41
CA ASP A 54 22.96 36.53 8.75
C ASP A 54 22.22 35.35 9.41
N ASP A 55 22.87 34.17 9.44
CA ASP A 55 22.31 32.90 9.94
C ASP A 55 21.02 32.41 9.25
N ARG A 56 20.66 33.00 8.09
CA ARG A 56 19.55 32.55 7.26
C ARG A 56 20.07 32.01 5.93
N LEU A 57 19.50 30.87 5.50
CA LEU A 57 19.78 30.31 4.20
C LEU A 57 18.97 31.08 3.14
N CYS A 58 19.66 31.76 2.22
CA CYS A 58 19.04 32.55 1.14
C CYS A 58 19.39 31.99 -0.23
N LEU A 59 18.45 32.08 -1.17
CA LEU A 59 18.67 31.80 -2.59
C LEU A 59 19.21 33.07 -3.28
N VAL A 60 20.36 32.96 -3.92
CA VAL A 60 21.01 34.04 -4.66
C VAL A 60 21.29 33.57 -6.08
N GLU A 61 20.90 34.35 -7.08
CA GLU A 61 21.24 34.10 -8.49
C GLU A 61 22.65 34.62 -8.76
N GLU A 62 23.56 33.73 -9.16
CA GLU A 62 24.97 34.03 -9.42
C GLU A 62 25.29 33.76 -10.89
N GLY A 63 25.78 34.76 -11.62
CA GLY A 63 26.04 34.62 -13.05
C GLY A 63 27.08 33.54 -13.39
N ASP A 64 26.77 32.82 -14.48
CA ASP A 64 27.59 31.83 -15.20
C ASP A 64 27.66 30.41 -14.59
N PRO A 65 26.73 29.49 -14.96
CA PRO A 65 26.84 28.10 -14.56
C PRO A 65 27.90 27.39 -15.41
N GLU A 66 28.78 26.65 -14.76
CA GLU A 66 29.63 25.70 -15.47
C GLU A 66 28.75 24.57 -16.05
N PHE A 67 28.57 24.53 -17.36
CA PHE A 67 27.87 23.44 -18.05
C PHE A 67 28.80 22.22 -18.16
N VAL A 68 28.73 21.33 -17.17
CA VAL A 68 29.47 20.07 -17.15
C VAL A 68 28.66 18.98 -17.86
N TRP A 69 29.26 18.32 -18.85
CA TRP A 69 28.61 17.27 -19.64
C TRP A 69 29.60 16.12 -19.90
N GLU A 70 29.27 14.92 -19.43
CA GLU A 70 30.07 13.70 -19.63
C GLU A 70 29.52 12.85 -20.79
N GLU A 71 30.38 12.43 -21.71
CA GLU A 71 30.02 11.62 -22.89
C GLU A 71 30.77 10.29 -22.88
N VAL A 72 30.13 9.24 -23.39
CA VAL A 72 30.77 7.96 -23.73
C VAL A 72 30.51 7.70 -25.22
N THR A 73 31.56 7.64 -26.04
CA THR A 73 31.48 7.52 -27.52
C THR A 73 32.31 6.33 -28.04
N VAL A 74 31.88 5.72 -29.17
CA VAL A 74 32.60 4.67 -29.93
C VAL A 74 32.72 5.05 -31.43
N GLY A 75 33.83 4.65 -32.07
CA GLY A 75 34.39 5.22 -33.32
C GLY A 75 33.81 4.68 -34.63
N THR A 76 33.68 5.46 -35.70
CA THR A 76 34.73 6.30 -36.32
C THR A 76 34.19 7.52 -37.08
N ARG A 77 35.11 8.41 -37.50
CA ARG A 77 34.96 9.86 -37.71
C ARG A 77 34.62 10.31 -39.15
N GLU A 78 34.44 9.42 -40.12
CA GLU A 78 34.38 9.80 -41.55
C GLU A 78 32.96 9.89 -42.14
N GLU A 79 31.94 9.37 -41.46
CA GLU A 79 30.52 9.68 -41.78
C GLU A 79 30.05 11.03 -41.19
N TYR A 80 30.90 11.65 -40.37
CA TYR A 80 30.67 12.82 -39.51
C TYR A 80 30.48 14.15 -40.26
N GLU A 81 31.08 14.34 -41.43
CA GLU A 81 31.24 15.69 -42.00
C GLU A 81 30.22 16.05 -43.11
N TYR A 82 29.43 15.11 -43.66
CA TYR A 82 28.70 15.38 -44.91
C TYR A 82 27.27 15.92 -44.78
N LYS A 83 26.65 15.98 -43.60
CA LYS A 83 25.26 16.50 -43.47
C LYS A 83 25.05 17.44 -42.29
N LYS A 84 25.95 18.41 -42.19
CA LYS A 84 25.79 19.63 -41.37
C LYS A 84 24.97 20.66 -42.15
N ALA A 85 24.10 21.35 -41.41
CA ALA A 85 23.27 22.48 -41.82
C ALA A 85 21.97 22.15 -42.57
N ARG A 86 20.89 22.01 -41.79
CA ARG A 86 19.71 22.85 -41.97
C ARG A 86 18.79 22.74 -40.76
N ARG A 87 18.32 23.92 -40.27
CA ARG A 87 17.17 24.14 -39.37
C ARG A 87 17.47 23.93 -37.87
N LEU A 88 17.60 24.90 -36.94
CA LEU A 88 17.33 26.35 -36.83
C LEU A 88 16.01 26.89 -37.38
N LEU A 89 15.10 26.04 -37.88
CA LEU A 89 13.88 26.48 -38.57
C LEU A 89 12.62 26.00 -37.84
N ALA A 90 12.55 26.32 -36.55
CA ALA A 90 11.27 26.49 -35.87
C ALA A 90 11.04 27.95 -35.40
N GLY A 91 12.04 28.83 -35.49
CA GLY A 91 11.85 30.28 -35.35
C GLY A 91 11.36 30.78 -33.99
N TYR A 92 11.30 29.95 -32.96
CA TYR A 92 10.93 30.39 -31.62
C TYR A 92 12.14 31.06 -30.95
N ALA A 93 12.00 32.34 -30.63
CA ALA A 93 12.91 33.01 -29.72
C ALA A 93 12.75 32.37 -28.32
N ILE A 94 13.85 31.88 -27.74
CA ILE A 94 13.86 31.41 -26.35
C ILE A 94 14.14 32.63 -25.48
N SER A 95 13.11 33.12 -24.79
CA SER A 95 13.22 34.17 -23.78
C SER A 95 13.42 33.55 -22.39
N PRO A 96 14.14 34.20 -21.46
CA PRO A 96 14.25 33.73 -20.09
C PRO A 96 12.87 33.53 -19.45
N GLY A 97 12.68 32.40 -18.77
CA GLY A 97 11.49 32.16 -17.95
C GLY A 97 11.43 33.10 -16.73
N PRO A 98 10.28 33.13 -16.02
CA PRO A 98 10.15 33.85 -14.75
C PRO A 98 11.21 33.38 -13.72
N SER A 99 11.72 34.29 -12.87
CA SER A 99 12.70 33.93 -11.83
C SER A 99 12.07 33.08 -10.73
N PHE A 100 12.70 31.95 -10.43
CA PHE A 100 12.32 31.09 -9.31
C PHE A 100 12.55 31.78 -7.95
N VAL A 101 13.63 32.57 -7.81
CA VAL A 101 13.91 33.31 -6.57
C VAL A 101 12.81 34.34 -6.27
N HIS A 102 12.34 35.05 -7.30
CA HIS A 102 11.21 35.97 -7.14
C HIS A 102 9.93 35.25 -6.76
N LEU A 103 9.65 34.09 -7.36
CA LEU A 103 8.49 33.29 -6.97
C LEU A 103 8.59 32.83 -5.51
N VAL A 104 9.76 32.37 -5.05
CA VAL A 104 9.97 31.94 -3.66
C VAL A 104 9.70 33.09 -2.67
N ARG A 105 10.15 34.31 -3.00
CA ARG A 105 9.84 35.50 -2.18
C ARG A 105 8.34 35.79 -2.11
N ARG A 106 7.64 35.79 -3.26
CA ARG A 106 6.18 35.97 -3.31
C ARG A 106 5.44 34.87 -2.54
N LEU A 107 5.91 33.62 -2.64
CA LEU A 107 5.34 32.51 -1.89
C LEU A 107 5.54 32.69 -0.38
N ALA A 108 6.69 33.20 0.06
CA ALA A 108 6.94 33.52 1.47
C ALA A 108 6.02 34.65 1.98
N GLU A 109 5.83 35.71 1.19
CA GLU A 109 4.89 36.79 1.51
C GLU A 109 3.44 36.27 1.57
N PHE A 110 3.04 35.46 0.58
CA PHE A 110 1.73 34.81 0.57
C PHE A 110 1.53 33.94 1.82
N ARG A 111 2.52 33.12 2.19
CA ARG A 111 2.49 32.31 3.41
C ARG A 111 2.28 33.15 4.66
N ASN A 112 3.03 34.23 4.83
CA ASN A 112 2.92 35.09 6.00
C ASN A 112 1.53 35.73 6.13
N ASN A 113 0.90 36.08 5.00
CA ASN A 113 -0.44 36.68 5.01
C ASN A 113 -1.55 35.70 5.41
N TRP A 114 -1.34 34.40 5.18
CA TRP A 114 -2.36 33.35 5.39
C TRP A 114 -1.97 32.33 6.48
N GLU A 115 -0.86 32.53 7.17
CA GLU A 115 -0.26 31.58 8.11
C GLU A 115 -1.25 31.03 9.16
N PRO A 116 -2.11 31.85 9.81
CA PRO A 116 -3.05 31.33 10.81
C PRO A 116 -4.03 30.32 10.23
N THR A 117 -4.58 30.60 9.04
CA THR A 117 -5.52 29.70 8.35
C THR A 117 -4.85 28.40 7.91
N GLY A 118 -3.60 28.50 7.44
CA GLY A 118 -2.82 27.31 7.09
C GLY A 118 -2.54 26.42 8.30
N LYS A 119 -2.17 27.01 9.45
CA LYS A 119 -1.93 26.26 10.70
C LYS A 119 -3.18 25.57 11.21
N GLU A 120 -4.32 26.26 11.22
CA GLU A 120 -5.59 25.69 11.67
C GLU A 120 -6.02 24.49 10.82
N PHE A 121 -5.97 24.65 9.49
CA PHE A 121 -6.29 23.56 8.56
C PHE A 121 -5.42 22.33 8.80
N TRP A 122 -4.09 22.52 8.87
CA TRP A 122 -3.16 21.40 9.02
C TRP A 122 -3.20 20.76 10.42
N ALA A 123 -3.51 21.51 11.48
CA ALA A 123 -3.78 20.93 12.80
C ALA A 123 -5.02 20.02 12.78
N ALA A 124 -6.09 20.41 12.07
CA ALA A 124 -7.27 19.57 11.90
C ALA A 124 -6.96 18.29 11.07
N GLN A 125 -6.14 18.41 10.03
CA GLN A 125 -5.69 17.26 9.25
C GLN A 125 -4.85 16.29 10.08
N GLU A 126 -3.93 16.79 10.91
CA GLU A 126 -3.10 15.95 11.79
C GLU A 126 -3.94 15.17 12.80
N ALA A 127 -4.95 15.81 13.42
CA ALA A 127 -5.85 15.13 14.34
C ALA A 127 -6.59 13.95 13.68
N GLN A 128 -6.99 14.09 12.41
CA GLN A 128 -7.62 13.01 11.65
C GLN A 128 -6.61 11.92 11.26
N LEU A 129 -5.38 12.28 10.89
CA LEU A 129 -4.33 11.32 10.54
C LEU A 129 -3.98 10.37 11.69
N HIS A 130 -4.14 10.79 12.94
CA HIS A 130 -3.97 9.91 14.10
C HIS A 130 -4.97 8.76 14.16
N THR A 131 -6.10 8.88 13.46
CA THR A 131 -7.12 7.83 13.34
C THR A 131 -6.99 7.01 12.05
N ALA A 132 -6.13 7.45 11.12
CA ALA A 132 -5.83 6.74 9.88
C ALA A 132 -4.64 5.79 10.04
N SER A 133 -4.66 4.66 9.35
CA SER A 133 -3.53 3.73 9.27
C SER A 133 -2.81 3.83 7.93
N SER A 134 -1.49 3.85 7.98
CA SER A 134 -0.60 3.76 6.82
C SER A 134 0.30 2.51 6.88
N ALA A 135 0.24 1.74 7.97
CA ALA A 135 1.15 0.64 8.22
C ALA A 135 0.71 -0.60 7.44
N LEU A 136 1.51 -0.99 6.44
CA LEU A 136 1.27 -2.21 5.67
C LEU A 136 1.64 -3.42 6.52
N HIS A 137 0.67 -4.28 6.81
CA HIS A 137 0.86 -5.53 7.54
C HIS A 137 1.33 -6.64 6.60
N LEU A 138 2.52 -6.46 6.03
CA LEU A 138 3.17 -7.42 5.14
C LEU A 138 4.37 -8.08 5.84
N PRO A 139 4.67 -9.37 5.54
CA PRO A 139 5.87 -10.02 6.01
C PRO A 139 7.13 -9.24 5.58
N THR A 140 8.05 -9.03 6.52
CA THR A 140 9.32 -8.34 6.23
C THR A 140 10.42 -9.36 5.88
N PRO A 141 11.23 -9.14 4.83
CA PRO A 141 12.33 -10.03 4.44
C PRO A 141 13.47 -10.21 5.45
N GLY A 142 13.58 -9.34 6.47
CA GLY A 142 14.67 -9.40 7.45
C GLY A 142 16.06 -9.06 6.88
N LEU A 143 16.13 -8.47 5.69
CA LEU A 143 17.37 -8.03 5.06
C LEU A 143 17.94 -6.78 5.76
N PRO A 144 19.27 -6.60 5.78
CA PRO A 144 19.87 -5.36 6.27
C PRO A 144 19.41 -4.17 5.42
N PHE A 145 19.38 -2.98 6.02
CA PHE A 145 19.02 -1.76 5.30
C PHE A 145 19.92 -1.57 4.08
N HIS A 146 19.31 -1.66 2.91
CA HIS A 146 19.91 -1.30 1.63
C HIS A 146 18.99 -0.29 0.94
N PRO A 147 19.51 0.89 0.53
CA PRO A 147 18.73 1.90 -0.19
C PRO A 147 18.58 1.53 -1.68
N VAL A 148 18.30 0.25 -1.94
CA VAL A 148 18.03 -0.29 -3.27
C VAL A 148 16.53 -0.45 -3.40
N TYR A 149 15.99 0.20 -4.42
CA TYR A 149 14.59 0.06 -4.80
C TYR A 149 14.50 -0.99 -5.91
N ALA A 150 13.60 -1.95 -5.73
CA ALA A 150 13.16 -2.80 -6.83
C ALA A 150 11.98 -2.13 -7.54
N GLY A 151 11.95 -2.27 -8.87
CA GLY A 151 10.85 -1.83 -9.71
C GLY A 151 9.93 -2.99 -10.08
N ARG A 152 8.62 -2.75 -10.09
CA ARG A 152 7.61 -3.62 -10.70
C ARG A 152 6.72 -2.81 -11.61
N HIS A 153 6.41 -3.37 -12.77
CA HIS A 153 5.58 -2.72 -13.77
C HIS A 153 4.29 -3.52 -13.94
N LEU A 154 3.17 -2.84 -13.84
CA LEU A 154 1.85 -3.38 -14.11
C LEU A 154 1.12 -2.48 -15.09
N SER A 155 0.01 -2.96 -15.63
CA SER A 155 -0.87 -2.18 -16.49
C SER A 155 -2.28 -2.23 -15.92
N LEU A 156 -2.99 -1.12 -16.04
CA LEU A 156 -4.42 -1.06 -15.77
C LEU A 156 -5.17 -1.94 -16.76
N GLU A 157 -6.22 -2.58 -16.28
CA GLU A 157 -7.17 -3.31 -17.13
C GLU A 157 -8.19 -2.37 -17.79
N VAL A 158 -8.33 -1.15 -17.25
CA VAL A 158 -9.27 -0.13 -17.73
C VAL A 158 -8.61 0.71 -18.81
N ALA A 159 -9.32 0.96 -19.91
CA ALA A 159 -8.86 1.84 -20.97
C ALA A 159 -8.76 3.29 -20.48
N GLN A 160 -7.81 4.03 -21.04
CA GLN A 160 -7.57 5.42 -20.67
C GLN A 160 -8.82 6.28 -20.95
N GLU A 161 -9.48 6.05 -22.09
CA GLU A 161 -10.69 6.76 -22.52
C GLU A 161 -11.82 6.61 -21.50
N ASP A 162 -12.03 5.40 -20.97
CA ASP A 162 -13.07 5.10 -19.99
C ASP A 162 -12.82 5.86 -18.68
N LEU A 163 -11.56 5.97 -18.24
CA LEU A 163 -11.19 6.75 -17.06
C LEU A 163 -11.51 8.23 -17.24
N PHE A 164 -11.18 8.80 -18.40
CA PHE A 164 -11.47 10.20 -18.70
C PHE A 164 -12.97 10.47 -18.83
N GLU A 165 -13.70 9.58 -19.50
CA GLU A 165 -15.15 9.69 -19.64
C GLU A 165 -15.85 9.59 -18.29
N HIS A 166 -15.48 8.60 -17.47
CA HIS A 166 -16.04 8.44 -16.14
C HIS A 166 -15.76 9.67 -15.25
N ALA A 167 -14.50 10.14 -15.20
CA ALA A 167 -14.13 11.32 -14.43
C ALA A 167 -14.93 12.55 -14.87
N LYS A 168 -15.10 12.75 -16.19
CA LYS A 168 -15.89 13.84 -16.75
C LYS A 168 -17.37 13.74 -16.37
N ASN A 169 -17.98 12.56 -16.50
CA ASN A 169 -19.40 12.35 -16.21
C ASN A 169 -19.70 12.50 -14.71
N ALA A 170 -18.79 12.08 -13.84
CA ALA A 170 -18.90 12.23 -12.39
C ALA A 170 -18.47 13.61 -11.86
N GLY A 171 -17.89 14.48 -12.71
CA GLY A 171 -17.41 15.81 -12.29
C GLY A 171 -16.21 15.77 -11.34
N ILE A 172 -15.35 14.77 -11.48
CA ILE A 172 -14.15 14.53 -10.67
C ILE A 172 -12.89 14.51 -11.54
N THR A 173 -11.73 14.25 -10.95
CA THR A 173 -10.46 14.07 -11.70
C THR A 173 -10.10 12.59 -11.85
N VAL A 174 -9.31 12.26 -12.87
CA VAL A 174 -8.72 10.92 -13.00
C VAL A 174 -7.83 10.60 -11.78
N ALA A 175 -7.11 11.59 -11.24
CA ALA A 175 -6.30 11.42 -10.04
C ALA A 175 -7.13 10.99 -8.82
N SER A 176 -8.33 11.55 -8.62
CA SER A 176 -9.21 11.13 -7.52
C SER A 176 -9.70 9.69 -7.63
N ILE A 177 -9.84 9.14 -8.85
CA ILE A 177 -10.12 7.71 -9.05
C ILE A 177 -8.93 6.87 -8.55
N PHE A 178 -7.70 7.26 -8.89
CA PHE A 178 -6.51 6.57 -8.40
C PHE A 178 -6.31 6.68 -6.89
N TYR A 179 -6.57 7.84 -6.29
CA TYR A 179 -6.51 8.01 -4.84
C TYR A 179 -7.52 7.10 -4.12
N ALA A 180 -8.76 7.06 -4.62
CA ALA A 180 -9.81 6.19 -4.09
C ALA A 180 -9.48 4.69 -4.29
N ALA A 181 -9.00 4.31 -5.48
CA ALA A 181 -8.62 2.93 -5.76
C ALA A 181 -7.43 2.46 -4.91
N TRP A 182 -6.45 3.33 -4.68
CA TRP A 182 -5.31 3.02 -3.82
C TRP A 182 -5.75 2.85 -2.38
N ALA A 183 -6.58 3.76 -1.88
CA ALA A 183 -7.19 3.65 -0.55
C ALA A 183 -7.97 2.33 -0.38
N LEU A 184 -8.78 1.96 -1.37
CA LEU A 184 -9.55 0.71 -1.40
C LEU A 184 -8.67 -0.55 -1.45
N GLY A 185 -7.56 -0.50 -2.20
CA GLY A 185 -6.59 -1.58 -2.21
C GLY A 185 -5.90 -1.72 -0.84
N LEU A 186 -5.51 -0.59 -0.25
CA LEU A 186 -4.78 -0.55 1.02
C LEU A 186 -5.55 -1.14 2.19
N THR A 187 -6.88 -1.03 2.26
CA THR A 187 -7.67 -1.62 3.37
C THR A 187 -7.54 -3.14 3.49
N ASN A 188 -7.07 -3.83 2.46
CA ASN A 188 -6.79 -5.27 2.52
C ASN A 188 -5.43 -5.57 3.18
N TYR A 189 -4.60 -4.56 3.37
CA TYR A 189 -3.24 -4.65 3.92
C TYR A 189 -3.01 -3.75 5.14
N VAL A 190 -3.94 -2.85 5.43
CA VAL A 190 -3.97 -2.06 6.66
C VAL A 190 -5.16 -2.51 7.49
N ASP A 191 -4.97 -2.72 8.80
CA ASP A 191 -6.03 -3.14 9.72
C ASP A 191 -6.93 -1.93 10.10
N SER A 192 -7.49 -1.25 9.09
CA SER A 192 -8.30 -0.05 9.26
C SER A 192 -9.12 0.27 8.03
N ASN A 193 -10.35 0.77 8.24
CA ASN A 193 -11.17 1.38 7.20
C ASN A 193 -10.84 2.85 6.96
N HIS A 194 -9.94 3.44 7.76
CA HIS A 194 -9.44 4.78 7.53
C HIS A 194 -7.96 4.71 7.20
N VAL A 195 -7.60 5.09 5.98
CA VAL A 195 -6.26 4.88 5.43
C VAL A 195 -5.58 6.20 5.13
N SER A 196 -4.25 6.23 5.25
CA SER A 196 -3.44 7.38 4.86
C SER A 196 -2.22 7.00 4.04
N PHE A 197 -1.88 7.84 3.07
CA PHE A 197 -0.72 7.70 2.19
C PHE A 197 -0.29 9.07 1.66
N GLY A 198 0.92 9.19 1.15
CA GLY A 198 1.38 10.44 0.53
C GLY A 198 0.79 10.62 -0.86
N ILE A 199 0.43 11.84 -1.22
CA ILE A 199 0.21 12.24 -2.62
C ILE A 199 1.16 13.36 -3.01
N VAL A 200 1.48 13.42 -4.29
CA VAL A 200 2.31 14.49 -4.87
C VAL A 200 1.41 15.57 -5.46
N LEU A 201 1.51 16.78 -4.94
CA LEU A 201 0.89 17.99 -5.49
C LEU A 201 1.94 18.80 -6.26
N SER A 202 1.54 19.42 -7.36
CA SER A 202 2.49 20.08 -8.27
C SER A 202 3.04 21.42 -7.76
N GLY A 203 2.31 22.11 -6.88
CA GLY A 203 2.55 23.52 -6.52
C GLY A 203 2.24 24.52 -7.64
N ARG A 204 1.76 24.05 -8.80
CA ARG A 204 1.55 24.86 -10.02
C ARG A 204 0.14 25.44 -10.14
N SER A 205 -0.77 25.04 -9.26
CA SER A 205 -2.14 25.58 -9.15
C SER A 205 -2.25 26.72 -8.16
N LEU A 206 -1.16 27.12 -7.50
CA LEU A 206 -1.16 28.22 -6.53
C LEU A 206 -1.60 29.53 -7.18
N PRO A 207 -2.32 30.41 -6.47
CA PRO A 207 -2.77 31.70 -6.99
C PRO A 207 -1.62 32.73 -7.01
N LEU A 208 -0.49 32.36 -7.58
CA LEU A 208 0.72 33.17 -7.72
C LEU A 208 0.99 33.44 -9.20
N PRO A 209 1.29 34.69 -9.60
CA PRO A 209 1.63 34.97 -11.00
C PRO A 209 2.83 34.15 -11.45
N ASP A 210 2.79 33.69 -12.71
CA ASP A 210 3.87 32.99 -13.39
C ASP A 210 4.22 31.58 -12.84
N VAL A 211 3.48 31.11 -11.83
CA VAL A 211 3.75 29.82 -11.16
C VAL A 211 3.66 28.62 -12.11
N GLY A 212 2.81 28.68 -13.13
CA GLY A 212 2.69 27.61 -14.13
C GLY A 212 3.89 27.52 -15.08
N SER A 213 4.65 28.60 -15.24
CA SER A 213 5.71 28.75 -16.24
C SER A 213 7.13 28.78 -15.68
N VAL A 214 7.30 29.03 -14.37
CA VAL A 214 8.64 29.09 -13.75
C VAL A 214 9.38 27.76 -13.87
N VAL A 215 10.70 27.75 -14.01
CA VAL A 215 11.49 26.53 -13.88
C VAL A 215 12.03 26.41 -12.46
N GLY A 216 11.62 25.36 -11.75
CA GLY A 216 12.06 25.11 -10.37
C GLY A 216 11.17 24.14 -9.60
N PRO A 217 11.64 23.63 -8.45
CA PRO A 217 10.90 22.69 -7.63
C PRO A 217 9.75 23.38 -6.88
N LEU A 218 8.52 23.01 -7.20
CA LEU A 218 7.31 23.47 -6.50
C LEU A 218 6.47 22.31 -5.96
N VAL A 219 6.87 21.06 -6.23
CA VAL A 219 6.09 19.91 -5.77
C VAL A 219 6.06 19.86 -4.25
N ASN A 220 4.93 19.43 -3.72
CA ASN A 220 4.75 19.19 -2.31
C ASN A 220 4.18 17.79 -2.10
N VAL A 221 4.70 17.07 -1.11
CA VAL A 221 4.15 15.78 -0.70
C VAL A 221 3.31 16.02 0.54
N VAL A 222 2.04 15.66 0.47
CA VAL A 222 1.10 15.82 1.56
C VAL A 222 0.48 14.48 1.92
N ALA A 223 0.15 14.27 3.18
CA ALA A 223 -0.61 13.10 3.59
C ALA A 223 -2.07 13.27 3.12
N PHE A 224 -2.53 12.30 2.35
CA PHE A 224 -3.91 12.13 1.94
C PHE A 224 -4.54 11.06 2.83
N GLN A 225 -5.79 11.26 3.23
CA GLN A 225 -6.52 10.29 4.03
C GLN A 225 -7.93 10.08 3.48
N LEU A 226 -8.42 8.85 3.62
CA LEU A 226 -9.75 8.50 3.16
C LEU A 226 -10.37 7.47 4.09
N SER A 227 -11.61 7.70 4.50
CA SER A 227 -12.39 6.72 5.27
C SER A 227 -13.31 5.95 4.33
N LEU A 228 -13.27 4.64 4.42
CA LEU A 228 -14.17 3.74 3.71
C LEU A 228 -15.38 3.45 4.57
N LYS A 229 -16.56 3.77 4.06
CA LYS A 229 -17.84 3.42 4.67
C LYS A 229 -18.46 2.28 3.86
N PRO A 230 -18.65 1.07 4.43
CA PRO A 230 -19.08 -0.10 3.66
C PRO A 230 -20.34 0.10 2.80
N SER A 231 -21.33 0.82 3.34
CA SER A 231 -22.61 1.10 2.70
C SER A 231 -22.61 2.33 1.77
N GLU A 232 -21.50 3.06 1.67
CA GLU A 232 -21.39 4.23 0.79
C GLU A 232 -21.38 3.81 -0.68
N SER A 233 -22.01 4.63 -1.53
CA SER A 233 -22.01 4.41 -2.97
C SER A 233 -20.64 4.73 -3.56
N VAL A 234 -20.23 4.03 -4.62
CA VAL A 234 -18.98 4.35 -5.32
C VAL A 234 -18.91 5.82 -5.79
N PRO A 235 -19.98 6.42 -6.35
CA PRO A 235 -19.97 7.85 -6.70
C PRO A 235 -19.68 8.78 -5.51
N ASP A 236 -20.29 8.55 -4.35
CA ASP A 236 -20.07 9.36 -3.14
C ASP A 236 -18.64 9.18 -2.59
N TYR A 237 -18.12 7.95 -2.65
CA TYR A 237 -16.76 7.64 -2.27
C TYR A 237 -15.72 8.36 -3.15
N LEU A 238 -15.89 8.30 -4.47
CA LEU A 238 -15.05 9.01 -5.44
C LEU A 238 -15.13 10.54 -5.25
N MET A 239 -16.33 11.06 -5.01
CA MET A 239 -16.55 12.48 -4.73
C MET A 239 -15.86 12.91 -3.42
N SER A 240 -15.86 12.06 -2.40
CA SER A 240 -15.14 12.31 -1.14
C SER A 240 -13.62 12.39 -1.37
N ALA A 241 -13.06 11.46 -2.14
CA ALA A 241 -11.64 11.50 -2.52
C ALA A 241 -11.30 12.77 -3.31
N PHE A 242 -12.17 13.17 -4.24
CA PHE A 242 -12.01 14.38 -5.03
C PHE A 242 -12.05 15.66 -4.18
N ARG A 243 -13.06 15.81 -3.31
CA ARG A 243 -13.18 16.96 -2.40
C ARG A 243 -11.95 17.10 -1.51
N HIS A 244 -11.50 15.99 -0.92
CA HIS A 244 -10.32 15.98 -0.08
C HIS A 244 -9.06 16.41 -0.85
N SER A 245 -8.90 15.93 -2.10
CA SER A 245 -7.77 16.35 -2.95
C SER A 245 -7.76 17.86 -3.25
N ILE A 246 -8.93 18.47 -3.45
CA ILE A 246 -9.08 19.92 -3.65
C ILE A 246 -8.72 20.68 -2.37
N GLU A 247 -9.17 20.22 -1.21
CA GLU A 247 -8.85 20.85 0.06
C GLU A 247 -7.34 20.88 0.30
N LEU A 248 -6.66 19.76 0.05
CA LEU A 248 -5.20 19.70 0.17
C LEU A 248 -4.51 20.61 -0.86
N ASP A 249 -4.97 20.66 -2.11
CA ASP A 249 -4.45 21.55 -3.14
C ASP A 249 -4.54 23.03 -2.74
N ARG A 250 -5.64 23.43 -2.08
CA ARG A 250 -5.83 24.80 -1.57
C ARG A 250 -4.82 25.22 -0.50
N PHE A 251 -4.29 24.26 0.27
CA PHE A 251 -3.38 24.52 1.40
C PHE A 251 -1.95 24.01 1.16
N GLN A 252 -1.64 23.51 -0.03
CA GLN A 252 -0.32 22.98 -0.40
C GLN A 252 0.82 24.03 -0.29
N TRP A 253 0.49 25.32 -0.22
CA TRP A 253 1.45 26.40 -0.03
C TRP A 253 1.97 26.48 1.39
N ALA A 254 1.26 26.00 2.42
CA ALA A 254 1.70 26.22 3.80
C ALA A 254 3.02 25.46 4.06
N ASN A 255 3.95 26.12 4.74
CA ASN A 255 5.25 25.54 5.06
C ASN A 255 5.06 24.41 6.07
N LEU A 256 5.41 23.18 5.67
CA LEU A 256 5.43 22.02 6.54
C LEU A 256 6.69 21.99 7.42
N GLU A 257 7.11 23.14 7.99
CA GLU A 257 8.20 23.15 8.99
C GLU A 257 7.85 22.29 10.22
N HIS A 258 6.57 21.93 10.38
CA HIS A 258 6.05 20.94 11.32
C HIS A 258 5.34 19.75 10.64
N GLY A 259 5.76 19.41 9.42
CA GLY A 259 5.56 18.12 8.75
C GLY A 259 4.33 17.34 9.16
N ILE A 260 3.23 17.53 8.45
CA ILE A 260 2.25 16.44 8.35
C ILE A 260 3.01 15.26 7.78
N ASN A 261 3.27 14.33 8.69
CA ASN A 261 4.49 13.54 8.75
C ASN A 261 4.74 12.73 7.47
N ALA A 262 5.71 13.15 6.66
CA ALA A 262 6.37 12.24 5.74
C ALA A 262 6.93 10.99 6.48
N GLN A 263 7.18 11.09 7.79
CA GLN A 263 7.57 9.97 8.66
C GLN A 263 6.41 9.01 9.02
N LYS A 264 5.14 9.37 8.77
CA LYS A 264 3.96 8.55 9.09
C LYS A 264 3.35 7.91 7.85
N ILE A 265 3.90 8.10 6.64
CA ILE A 265 3.39 7.48 5.42
C ILE A 265 4.31 6.36 4.95
N THR A 266 3.74 5.17 4.71
CA THR A 266 4.49 4.01 4.20
C THR A 266 4.50 3.95 2.67
N SER A 267 3.51 4.60 2.03
CA SER A 267 3.38 4.65 0.58
C SER A 267 3.16 6.08 0.05
N LEU A 268 3.66 6.34 -1.16
CA LEU A 268 3.48 7.56 -1.92
C LEU A 268 2.81 7.23 -3.26
N LEU A 269 1.74 7.94 -3.62
CA LEU A 269 1.05 7.81 -4.90
C LEU A 269 1.31 9.06 -5.76
N THR A 270 1.89 8.87 -6.94
CA THR A 270 2.17 9.91 -7.93
C THR A 270 1.38 9.66 -9.20
N VAL A 271 0.58 10.64 -9.61
CA VAL A 271 -0.15 10.58 -10.90
C VAL A 271 0.52 11.54 -11.88
N HIS A 272 1.13 11.00 -12.93
CA HIS A 272 1.86 11.76 -13.94
C HIS A 272 0.93 12.16 -15.09
N PHE A 273 0.68 13.47 -15.22
CA PHE A 273 0.05 14.03 -16.40
C PHE A 273 1.12 14.35 -17.45
N GLU A 274 1.28 13.48 -18.45
CA GLU A 274 2.15 13.73 -19.59
C GLU A 274 1.45 14.66 -20.59
N THR A 275 1.92 15.91 -20.70
CA THR A 275 1.46 16.91 -21.67
C THR A 275 1.96 16.63 -23.11
N SER A 276 2.76 15.58 -23.29
CA SER A 276 3.31 15.11 -24.58
C SER A 276 2.24 14.72 -25.59
N LEU A 277 1.00 14.46 -25.18
CA LEU A 277 -0.11 14.13 -26.07
C LEU A 277 -0.50 15.27 -27.02
N PHE A 278 -0.08 16.52 -26.75
CA PHE A 278 -0.46 17.69 -27.54
C PHE A 278 0.67 18.33 -28.36
N ASN A 279 1.87 17.75 -28.37
CA ASN A 279 2.99 18.32 -29.14
C ASN A 279 3.85 17.22 -29.78
N PRO A 280 3.81 17.03 -31.12
CA PRO A 280 4.73 16.11 -31.79
C PRO A 280 6.15 16.66 -31.69
N ASN A 281 6.90 16.19 -30.69
CA ASN A 281 8.30 16.54 -30.52
C ASN A 281 9.13 15.73 -31.53
N PRO A 282 9.84 16.36 -32.48
CA PRO A 282 10.64 15.62 -33.46
C PRO A 282 11.83 14.88 -32.84
N LEU A 283 12.17 15.15 -31.57
CA LEU A 283 13.16 14.43 -30.78
C LEU A 283 12.44 13.55 -29.75
N HIS A 284 12.42 12.24 -30.00
CA HIS A 284 11.94 11.25 -29.04
C HIS A 284 13.11 10.44 -28.47
N PRO A 285 13.22 10.33 -27.13
CA PRO A 285 14.13 9.39 -26.51
C PRO A 285 13.92 7.96 -27.06
N LEU A 286 15.02 7.26 -27.38
CA LEU A 286 15.04 5.85 -27.79
C LEU A 286 14.48 4.90 -26.72
N ARG A 287 14.50 5.35 -25.46
CA ARG A 287 13.93 4.65 -24.31
C ARG A 287 13.09 5.63 -23.53
N LYS A 288 12.00 5.15 -22.92
CA LYS A 288 11.20 5.97 -22.01
C LYS A 288 12.15 6.52 -20.93
N PRO A 289 12.17 7.84 -20.70
CA PRO A 289 13.03 8.40 -19.68
C PRO A 289 12.75 7.77 -18.33
N HIS A 290 13.80 7.40 -17.60
CA HIS A 290 13.65 6.83 -16.26
C HIS A 290 14.32 7.73 -15.22
N ILE A 291 13.75 7.76 -14.03
CA ILE A 291 14.28 8.47 -12.88
C ILE A 291 14.76 7.42 -11.89
N SER A 292 15.94 7.61 -11.32
CA SER A 292 16.38 6.81 -10.17
C SER A 292 16.15 7.65 -8.91
N MET A 293 15.35 7.11 -7.99
CA MET A 293 14.97 7.73 -6.73
C MET A 293 15.57 6.96 -5.56
N VAL A 294 16.09 7.71 -4.58
CA VAL A 294 16.29 7.24 -3.22
C VAL A 294 15.38 8.11 -2.37
N SER A 295 14.40 7.49 -1.70
CA SER A 295 13.45 8.14 -0.80
C SER A 295 13.52 7.44 0.55
N ASP A 296 13.05 8.10 1.60
CA ASP A 296 12.85 7.46 2.89
C ASP A 296 11.49 6.74 2.96
N ILE A 297 10.60 7.00 1.99
CA ILE A 297 9.29 6.35 1.89
C ILE A 297 9.47 4.93 1.30
N PRO A 298 9.05 3.87 2.01
CA PRO A 298 9.31 2.49 1.62
C PRO A 298 8.71 2.05 0.27
N LEU A 299 7.58 2.64 -0.13
CA LEU A 299 6.86 2.31 -1.36
C LEU A 299 6.45 3.58 -2.12
N SER A 300 6.79 3.67 -3.40
CA SER A 300 6.30 4.69 -4.33
C SER A 300 5.51 4.01 -5.45
N VAL A 301 4.37 4.58 -5.80
CA VAL A 301 3.50 4.10 -6.86
C VAL A 301 3.33 5.24 -7.86
N ASP A 302 3.89 5.07 -9.05
CA ASP A 302 3.85 6.05 -10.11
C ASP A 302 2.89 5.57 -11.20
N ILE A 303 1.96 6.43 -11.60
CA ILE A 303 0.94 6.12 -12.62
C ILE A 303 1.12 7.08 -13.77
N ASP A 304 1.32 6.52 -14.96
CA ASP A 304 1.25 7.28 -16.21
C ASP A 304 -0.18 7.22 -16.79
N LEU A 305 -0.59 8.27 -17.51
CA LEU A 305 -1.92 8.31 -18.15
C LEU A 305 -2.13 7.20 -19.20
N ASP A 306 -1.06 6.60 -19.73
CA ASP A 306 -1.13 5.44 -20.64
C ASP A 306 -1.53 4.13 -19.92
N GLY A 307 -1.94 4.24 -18.65
CA GLY A 307 -2.40 3.13 -17.82
C GLY A 307 -1.28 2.28 -17.23
N LYS A 308 -0.02 2.69 -17.33
CA LYS A 308 1.09 1.98 -16.70
C LYS A 308 1.23 2.37 -15.24
N ILE A 309 1.27 1.35 -14.38
CA ILE A 309 1.56 1.48 -12.96
C ILE A 309 3.00 1.00 -12.72
N GLN A 310 3.79 1.79 -11.99
CA GLN A 310 5.14 1.45 -11.60
C GLN A 310 5.25 1.50 -10.07
N LEU A 311 5.59 0.36 -9.46
CA LEU A 311 5.85 0.26 -8.04
C LEU A 311 7.36 0.26 -7.83
N PHE A 312 7.85 1.20 -7.02
CA PHE A 312 9.21 1.22 -6.53
C PHE A 312 9.19 0.95 -5.04
N TYR A 313 9.82 -0.12 -4.58
CA TYR A 313 9.79 -0.49 -3.17
C TYR A 313 11.16 -0.89 -2.63
N GLN A 314 11.37 -0.65 -1.34
CA GLN A 314 12.58 -1.06 -0.63
C GLN A 314 12.57 -2.57 -0.38
N GLU A 315 13.52 -3.30 -0.98
CA GLU A 315 13.57 -4.78 -0.92
C GLU A 315 13.76 -5.32 0.49
N HIS A 316 14.31 -4.53 1.41
CA HIS A 316 14.46 -4.94 2.81
C HIS A 316 13.15 -4.84 3.62
N LYS A 317 12.12 -4.16 3.09
CA LYS A 317 10.80 -3.99 3.72
C LYS A 317 9.75 -4.93 3.13
N PHE A 318 9.84 -5.25 1.83
CA PHE A 318 8.78 -5.96 1.13
C PHE A 318 9.32 -7.06 0.22
N TYR A 319 8.62 -8.20 0.19
CA TYR A 319 8.85 -9.23 -0.82
C TYR A 319 8.29 -8.81 -2.19
N ALA A 320 8.94 -9.29 -3.25
CA ALA A 320 8.51 -9.04 -4.62
C ALA A 320 7.08 -9.52 -4.91
N ASP A 321 6.74 -10.72 -4.43
CA ASP A 321 5.43 -11.33 -4.68
C ASP A 321 4.30 -10.55 -4.00
N ASP A 322 4.55 -10.02 -2.81
CA ASP A 322 3.58 -9.17 -2.08
C ASP A 322 3.31 -7.87 -2.85
N MET A 323 4.37 -7.25 -3.39
CA MET A 323 4.25 -6.02 -4.18
C MET A 323 3.55 -6.28 -5.53
N GLU A 324 3.77 -7.45 -6.14
CA GLU A 324 3.04 -7.85 -7.33
C GLU A 324 1.54 -8.02 -7.04
N ARG A 325 1.19 -8.70 -5.94
CA ARG A 325 -0.21 -8.85 -5.50
C ARG A 325 -0.87 -7.52 -5.19
N LEU A 326 -0.18 -6.64 -4.45
CA LEU A 326 -0.65 -5.30 -4.13
C LEU A 326 -0.88 -4.46 -5.39
N GLY A 327 0.04 -4.52 -6.35
CA GLY A 327 -0.09 -3.85 -7.65
C GLY A 327 -1.30 -4.36 -8.45
N ARG A 328 -1.52 -5.67 -8.50
CA ARG A 328 -2.70 -6.27 -9.18
C ARG A 328 -4.00 -5.87 -8.49
N LEU A 329 -4.02 -5.88 -7.15
CA LEU A 329 -5.17 -5.45 -6.37
C LEU A 329 -5.51 -3.99 -6.66
N PHE A 330 -4.50 -3.12 -6.75
CA PHE A 330 -4.68 -1.72 -7.09
C PHE A 330 -5.26 -1.55 -8.50
N ALA A 331 -4.74 -2.26 -9.51
CA ALA A 331 -5.31 -2.24 -10.86
C ALA A 331 -6.78 -2.71 -10.90
N LYS A 332 -7.10 -3.78 -10.16
CA LYS A 332 -8.47 -4.30 -10.01
C LYS A 332 -9.38 -3.32 -9.28
N ALA A 333 -8.86 -2.59 -8.29
CA ALA A 333 -9.59 -1.53 -7.59
C ALA A 333 -9.96 -0.37 -8.50
N VAL A 334 -9.07 0.03 -9.41
CA VAL A 334 -9.42 1.02 -10.45
C VAL A 334 -10.59 0.50 -11.30
N GLY A 335 -10.52 -0.75 -11.77
CA GLY A 335 -11.61 -1.36 -12.54
C GLY A 335 -12.92 -1.50 -11.78
N ALA A 336 -12.88 -1.79 -10.47
CA ALA A 336 -14.07 -1.94 -9.65
C ALA A 336 -14.81 -0.62 -9.37
N LEU A 337 -14.09 0.51 -9.41
CA LEU A 337 -14.65 1.84 -9.16
C LEU A 337 -15.17 2.53 -10.43
N VAL A 338 -14.57 2.27 -11.58
CA VAL A 338 -14.97 2.92 -12.84
C VAL A 338 -16.32 2.38 -13.31
N ASN A 339 -17.25 3.29 -13.63
CA ASN A 339 -18.59 2.97 -14.15
C ASN A 339 -19.38 1.98 -13.27
N SER A 340 -19.27 2.14 -11.95
CA SER A 340 -19.83 1.22 -10.96
C SER A 340 -20.91 1.88 -10.11
N ASP A 341 -22.10 1.26 -10.06
CA ASP A 341 -23.21 1.62 -9.17
C ASP A 341 -23.19 0.82 -7.85
N ARG A 342 -22.07 0.15 -7.57
CA ARG A 342 -21.91 -0.70 -6.39
C ARG A 342 -21.70 0.13 -5.12
N THR A 343 -21.82 -0.53 -3.97
CA THR A 343 -21.29 0.01 -2.71
C THR A 343 -19.79 -0.26 -2.57
N VAL A 344 -19.13 0.47 -1.68
CA VAL A 344 -17.72 0.25 -1.33
C VAL A 344 -17.47 -1.19 -0.88
N GLU A 345 -18.35 -1.76 -0.04
CA GLU A 345 -18.25 -3.16 0.41
C GLU A 345 -18.33 -4.17 -0.73
N GLN A 346 -19.23 -3.96 -1.69
CA GLN A 346 -19.34 -4.82 -2.86
C GLN A 346 -18.07 -4.78 -3.72
N CYS A 347 -17.44 -3.60 -3.84
CA CYS A 347 -16.15 -3.47 -4.50
C CYS A 347 -15.05 -4.21 -3.72
N CYS A 348 -14.95 -4.07 -2.40
CA CYS A 348 -14.00 -4.84 -1.57
C CYS A 348 -14.15 -6.36 -1.81
N ASN A 349 -15.38 -6.88 -1.80
CA ASN A 349 -15.65 -8.29 -2.03
C ASN A 349 -15.19 -8.76 -3.42
N VAL A 350 -15.28 -7.92 -4.44
CA VAL A 350 -14.78 -8.21 -5.79
C VAL A 350 -13.26 -8.29 -5.80
N LEU A 351 -12.57 -7.42 -5.05
CA LEU A 351 -11.10 -7.42 -4.98
C LEU A 351 -10.55 -8.76 -4.46
N ILE A 352 -11.12 -9.26 -3.35
CA ILE A 352 -10.64 -10.47 -2.68
C ILE A 352 -11.32 -11.77 -3.17
N SER A 353 -12.26 -11.67 -4.12
CA SER A 353 -13.06 -12.82 -4.58
C SER A 353 -12.22 -14.05 -4.95
N GLU A 354 -11.18 -13.89 -5.75
CA GLU A 354 -10.28 -14.97 -6.18
C GLU A 354 -9.51 -15.59 -5.01
N ASP A 355 -9.05 -14.76 -4.05
CA ASP A 355 -8.34 -15.26 -2.88
C ASP A 355 -9.28 -15.99 -1.92
N MET A 356 -10.51 -15.49 -1.76
CA MET A 356 -11.57 -16.16 -1.02
C MET A 356 -11.97 -17.49 -1.66
N GLU A 357 -12.05 -17.57 -2.98
CA GLU A 357 -12.28 -18.84 -3.70
C GLU A 357 -11.14 -19.83 -3.50
N LYS A 358 -9.88 -19.39 -3.59
CA LYS A 358 -8.72 -20.23 -3.28
C LYS A 358 -8.73 -20.72 -1.84
N LEU A 359 -9.04 -19.85 -0.87
CA LEU A 359 -9.14 -20.23 0.54
C LEU A 359 -10.31 -21.20 0.79
N ARG A 360 -11.44 -21.03 0.11
CA ARG A 360 -12.57 -21.98 0.18
C ARG A 360 -12.20 -23.34 -0.39
N ALA A 361 -11.51 -23.36 -1.54
CA ALA A 361 -11.07 -24.58 -2.20
C ALA A 361 -9.98 -25.32 -1.40
N ASN A 362 -9.05 -24.60 -0.78
CA ASN A 362 -7.96 -25.17 0.02
C ASN A 362 -8.33 -25.41 1.49
N GLY A 363 -9.42 -24.82 1.98
CA GLY A 363 -9.86 -24.90 3.36
C GLY A 363 -10.86 -26.03 3.63
N ASN A 364 -11.36 -26.07 4.86
CA ASN A 364 -12.27 -27.13 5.31
C ASN A 364 -13.73 -26.98 4.83
N LEU A 365 -14.09 -25.85 4.19
CA LEU A 365 -15.47 -25.54 3.78
C LEU A 365 -16.00 -26.54 2.72
N SER A 366 -15.14 -26.94 1.79
CA SER A 366 -15.46 -27.92 0.75
C SER A 366 -15.03 -29.35 1.12
N SER A 367 -14.45 -29.54 2.32
CA SER A 367 -14.05 -30.87 2.77
C SER A 367 -15.32 -31.68 3.07
N THR A 368 -15.61 -32.65 2.21
CA THR A 368 -16.62 -33.67 2.51
C THR A 368 -16.29 -34.40 3.81
N VAL A 369 -15.04 -34.37 4.27
CA VAL A 369 -14.56 -34.94 5.54
C VAL A 369 -15.31 -34.42 6.77
N ALA A 370 -15.68 -33.13 6.81
CA ALA A 370 -16.45 -32.58 7.93
C ALA A 370 -17.97 -32.88 7.82
N ALA A 371 -18.48 -33.09 6.60
CA ALA A 371 -19.89 -33.40 6.35
C ALA A 371 -20.19 -34.91 6.25
N SER A 372 -19.16 -35.76 6.15
CA SER A 372 -19.31 -37.19 5.92
C SER A 372 -19.38 -37.93 7.25
N ARG A 373 -20.62 -38.26 7.63
CA ARG A 373 -21.06 -39.13 8.72
C ARG A 373 -21.28 -38.45 10.07
N LEU A 374 -22.50 -38.00 10.27
CA LEU A 374 -23.13 -38.06 11.59
C LEU A 374 -23.21 -39.54 11.96
N TRP A 375 -22.40 -39.99 12.93
CA TRP A 375 -22.61 -41.32 13.52
C TRP A 375 -23.84 -41.22 14.41
N PRO A 376 -24.86 -42.07 14.21
CA PRO A 376 -26.03 -42.08 15.07
C PRO A 376 -25.68 -42.58 16.48
N GLU A 377 -24.60 -43.35 16.58
CA GLU A 377 -24.06 -43.89 17.83
C GLU A 377 -23.20 -42.86 18.57
N ASN A 378 -23.41 -42.75 19.88
CA ASN A 378 -22.52 -42.01 20.76
C ASN A 378 -21.37 -42.91 21.25
N LEU A 379 -20.43 -42.33 22.01
CA LEU A 379 -19.27 -43.07 22.53
C LEU A 379 -19.65 -44.29 23.40
N VAL A 380 -20.76 -44.22 24.13
CA VAL A 380 -21.27 -45.33 24.96
C VAL A 380 -21.79 -46.45 24.07
N ASP A 381 -22.56 -46.13 23.02
CA ASP A 381 -23.06 -47.12 22.08
C ASP A 381 -21.92 -47.87 21.39
N LEU A 382 -20.89 -47.14 20.93
CA LEU A 382 -19.71 -47.72 20.28
C LEU A 382 -18.92 -48.62 21.23
N PHE A 383 -18.76 -48.20 22.48
CA PHE A 383 -18.05 -49.00 23.48
C PHE A 383 -18.83 -50.26 23.85
N ASP A 384 -20.14 -50.16 24.10
CA ASP A 384 -20.97 -51.31 24.45
C ASP A 384 -21.03 -52.32 23.31
N GLN A 385 -21.08 -51.87 22.04
CA GLN A 385 -20.93 -52.74 20.86
C GLN A 385 -19.58 -53.45 20.86
N ALA A 386 -18.47 -52.74 21.11
CA ALA A 386 -17.14 -53.34 21.19
C ALA A 386 -17.03 -54.35 22.34
N ALA A 387 -17.62 -54.06 23.50
CA ALA A 387 -17.61 -54.92 24.66
C ALA A 387 -18.42 -56.22 24.45
N MET A 388 -19.53 -56.14 23.70
CA MET A 388 -20.28 -57.32 23.27
C MET A 388 -19.51 -58.16 22.23
N GLY A 389 -18.80 -57.50 21.30
CA GLY A 389 -18.07 -58.18 20.23
C GLY A 389 -16.74 -58.82 20.67
N SER A 390 -16.12 -58.35 21.75
CA SER A 390 -14.82 -58.82 22.21
C SER A 390 -14.66 -58.76 23.74
N PRO A 391 -15.49 -59.50 24.50
CA PRO A 391 -15.63 -59.34 25.95
C PRO A 391 -14.37 -59.68 26.77
N GLU A 392 -13.57 -60.63 26.29
CA GLU A 392 -12.37 -61.17 26.97
C GLU A 392 -11.11 -60.35 26.70
N LEU A 393 -11.14 -59.42 25.74
CA LEU A 393 -9.98 -58.58 25.45
C LEU A 393 -9.77 -57.53 26.56
N VAL A 394 -8.51 -57.21 26.83
CA VAL A 394 -8.14 -56.14 27.77
C VAL A 394 -8.57 -54.78 27.20
N ALA A 395 -9.40 -54.04 27.94
CA ALA A 395 -9.88 -52.70 27.59
C ALA A 395 -9.01 -51.60 28.20
N ILE A 396 -8.56 -51.79 29.45
CA ILE A 396 -7.68 -50.85 30.17
C ILE A 396 -6.61 -51.65 30.88
N GLU A 397 -5.36 -51.20 30.77
CA GLU A 397 -4.22 -51.74 31.50
C GLU A 397 -3.44 -50.60 32.15
N LYS A 398 -3.06 -50.78 33.41
CA LYS A 398 -2.13 -49.91 34.13
C LYS A 398 -1.37 -50.72 35.17
N ASP A 399 -0.04 -50.67 35.09
CA ASP A 399 0.86 -51.43 35.96
C ASP A 399 0.51 -52.92 35.94
N SER A 400 0.17 -53.51 37.10
CA SER A 400 -0.25 -54.93 37.20
C SER A 400 -1.76 -55.14 37.06
N THR A 401 -2.53 -54.08 36.79
CA THR A 401 -3.99 -54.14 36.71
C THR A 401 -4.42 -54.12 35.26
N ALA A 402 -5.09 -55.18 34.81
CA ALA A 402 -5.76 -55.27 33.52
C ALA A 402 -7.26 -55.49 33.75
N ILE A 403 -8.10 -54.72 33.06
CA ILE A 403 -9.56 -54.86 33.07
C ILE A 403 -10.02 -55.16 31.65
N THR A 404 -10.76 -56.24 31.48
CA THR A 404 -11.35 -56.63 30.19
C THR A 404 -12.54 -55.74 29.81
N TYR A 405 -12.95 -55.76 28.54
CA TYR A 405 -14.13 -55.02 28.09
C TYR A 405 -15.40 -55.39 28.86
N SER A 406 -15.60 -56.68 29.14
CA SER A 406 -16.76 -57.16 29.90
C SER A 406 -16.76 -56.69 31.35
N GLU A 407 -15.61 -56.73 32.02
CA GLU A 407 -15.44 -56.24 33.40
C GLU A 407 -15.63 -54.72 33.48
N LEU A 408 -15.06 -53.96 32.53
CA LEU A 408 -15.21 -52.51 32.50
C LEU A 408 -16.68 -52.11 32.31
N SER A 409 -17.39 -52.77 31.39
CA SER A 409 -18.81 -52.51 31.15
C SER A 409 -19.66 -52.79 32.39
N ALA A 410 -19.42 -53.91 33.09
CA ALA A 410 -20.12 -54.26 34.31
C ALA A 410 -19.87 -53.28 35.47
N LEU A 411 -18.61 -52.87 35.66
CA LEU A 411 -18.25 -51.87 36.67
C LEU A 411 -18.86 -50.50 36.34
N ALA A 412 -18.85 -50.09 35.08
CA ALA A 412 -19.40 -48.80 34.66
C ALA A 412 -20.93 -48.76 34.75
N GLU A 413 -21.60 -49.89 34.50
CA GLU A 413 -23.04 -50.06 34.72
C GLU A 413 -23.40 -49.93 36.21
N ALA A 414 -22.54 -50.41 37.12
CA ALA A 414 -22.73 -50.20 38.55
C ALA A 414 -22.61 -48.72 38.94
N VAL A 415 -21.61 -48.01 38.39
CA VAL A 415 -21.44 -46.55 38.60
C VAL A 415 -22.63 -45.79 38.02
N SER A 416 -23.04 -46.09 36.79
CA SER A 416 -24.16 -45.43 36.12
C SER A 416 -25.47 -45.59 36.90
N ARG A 417 -25.82 -46.81 37.32
CA ARG A 417 -27.03 -47.07 38.14
C ARG A 417 -27.05 -46.33 39.47
N HIS A 418 -25.87 -46.06 40.03
CA HIS A 418 -25.75 -45.23 41.22
C HIS A 418 -25.98 -43.75 40.88
N LEU A 419 -25.30 -43.24 39.86
CA LEU A 419 -25.37 -41.84 39.44
C LEU A 419 -26.75 -41.40 38.97
N ILE A 420 -27.50 -42.24 38.24
CA ILE A 420 -28.86 -41.90 37.73
C ILE A 420 -29.83 -41.53 38.86
N ARG A 421 -29.55 -41.91 40.11
CA ARG A 421 -30.36 -41.52 41.29
C ARG A 421 -30.07 -40.11 41.79
N HIS A 422 -28.96 -39.53 41.35
CA HIS A 422 -28.38 -38.28 41.86
C HIS A 422 -28.27 -37.20 40.78
N ILE A 423 -28.35 -37.57 39.50
CA ILE A 423 -28.19 -36.65 38.38
C ILE A 423 -29.30 -36.79 37.36
N ASN A 424 -29.61 -35.69 36.67
CA ASN A 424 -30.40 -35.71 35.43
C ASN A 424 -29.49 -35.84 34.19
N SER A 425 -30.07 -36.26 33.06
CA SER A 425 -29.32 -36.28 31.80
C SER A 425 -28.82 -34.88 31.42
N GLY A 426 -27.56 -34.79 31.00
CA GLY A 426 -26.86 -33.55 30.67
C GLY A 426 -26.21 -32.85 31.86
N GLU A 427 -26.42 -33.31 33.09
CA GLU A 427 -25.78 -32.71 34.26
C GLU A 427 -24.27 -33.00 34.32
N VAL A 428 -23.52 -32.02 34.81
CA VAL A 428 -22.06 -32.10 34.94
C VAL A 428 -21.69 -32.83 36.21
N VAL A 429 -20.86 -33.87 36.08
CA VAL A 429 -20.30 -34.63 37.20
C VAL A 429 -18.79 -34.43 37.23
N CYS A 430 -18.31 -33.83 38.29
CA CYS A 430 -16.89 -33.64 38.52
C CYS A 430 -16.21 -34.94 38.95
N VAL A 431 -15.08 -35.27 38.33
CA VAL A 431 -14.29 -36.46 38.65
C VAL A 431 -12.82 -36.09 38.82
N HIS A 432 -12.19 -36.56 39.89
CA HIS A 432 -10.76 -36.31 40.10
C HIS A 432 -9.92 -37.03 39.04
N ALA A 433 -9.10 -36.27 38.31
CA ALA A 433 -8.24 -36.76 37.25
C ALA A 433 -6.93 -37.33 37.79
N ASP A 434 -7.03 -38.46 38.52
CA ASP A 434 -5.90 -39.08 39.21
C ASP A 434 -5.07 -40.05 38.34
N ARG A 435 -5.39 -40.15 37.04
CA ARG A 435 -4.77 -41.06 36.06
C ARG A 435 -4.86 -42.53 36.45
N SER A 436 -5.76 -42.92 37.34
CA SER A 436 -6.00 -44.32 37.70
C SER A 436 -6.97 -45.00 36.71
N VAL A 437 -7.06 -46.33 36.78
CA VAL A 437 -8.09 -47.08 36.05
C VAL A 437 -9.51 -46.65 36.50
N ASN A 438 -9.66 -46.29 37.78
CA ASN A 438 -10.94 -45.81 38.33
C ASN A 438 -11.37 -44.47 37.74
N TRP A 439 -10.43 -43.62 37.31
CA TRP A 439 -10.76 -42.37 36.64
C TRP A 439 -11.42 -42.62 35.27
N VAL A 440 -10.86 -43.53 34.47
CA VAL A 440 -11.45 -43.91 33.17
C VAL A 440 -12.80 -44.60 33.38
N LEU A 441 -12.90 -45.48 34.38
CA LEU A 441 -14.16 -46.11 34.78
C LEU A 441 -15.23 -45.09 35.17
N ALA A 442 -14.86 -44.07 35.95
CA ALA A 442 -15.77 -43.02 36.38
C ALA A 442 -16.24 -42.16 35.20
N ILE A 443 -15.34 -41.78 34.28
CA ILE A 443 -15.70 -41.08 33.05
C ILE A 443 -16.73 -41.89 32.26
N TYR A 444 -16.45 -43.18 32.01
CA TYR A 444 -17.37 -44.02 31.24
C TYR A 444 -18.72 -44.21 31.97
N GLY A 445 -18.71 -44.42 33.28
CA GLY A 445 -19.92 -44.52 34.10
C GLY A 445 -20.77 -43.24 34.09
N ILE A 446 -20.16 -42.05 34.10
CA ILE A 446 -20.84 -40.76 33.99
C ILE A 446 -21.50 -40.60 32.62
N LEU A 447 -20.75 -40.89 31.54
CA LEU A 447 -21.28 -40.82 30.17
C LEU A 447 -22.43 -41.80 29.97
N ARG A 448 -22.31 -43.03 30.50
CA ARG A 448 -23.36 -44.06 30.47
C ARG A 448 -24.59 -43.68 31.29
N ALA A 449 -24.45 -42.86 32.33
CA ALA A 449 -25.58 -42.27 33.07
C ALA A 449 -26.26 -41.11 32.31
N GLY A 450 -25.75 -40.74 31.14
CA GLY A 450 -26.22 -39.59 30.36
C GLY A 450 -25.73 -38.24 30.88
N GLY A 451 -24.74 -38.22 31.77
CA GLY A 451 -24.12 -37.02 32.31
C GLY A 451 -22.90 -36.57 31.50
N VAL A 452 -22.37 -35.40 31.84
CA VAL A 452 -21.15 -34.82 31.25
C VAL A 452 -20.03 -34.88 32.28
N TYR A 453 -18.92 -35.54 31.99
CA TYR A 453 -17.81 -35.57 32.93
C TYR A 453 -17.02 -34.25 32.89
N CYS A 454 -16.59 -33.77 34.06
CA CYS A 454 -15.67 -32.65 34.20
C CYS A 454 -14.44 -33.11 34.99
N PRO A 455 -13.23 -33.18 34.38
CA PRO A 455 -12.04 -33.59 35.10
C PRO A 455 -11.57 -32.47 36.04
N LEU A 456 -11.39 -32.82 37.32
CA LEU A 456 -10.79 -31.95 38.34
C LEU A 456 -9.37 -32.40 38.64
N ASP A 457 -8.40 -31.50 38.46
CA ASP A 457 -7.05 -31.71 38.92
C ASP A 457 -6.96 -31.42 40.43
N LYS A 458 -6.59 -32.44 41.21
CA LYS A 458 -6.43 -32.33 42.67
C LYS A 458 -5.25 -31.43 43.08
N ALA A 459 -4.33 -31.15 42.16
CA ALA A 459 -3.21 -30.24 42.41
C ALA A 459 -3.60 -28.76 42.28
N LEU A 460 -4.80 -28.45 41.77
CA LEU A 460 -5.29 -27.08 41.71
C LEU A 460 -5.69 -26.58 43.12
N PRO A 461 -5.39 -25.31 43.45
CA PRO A 461 -5.87 -24.64 44.66
C PRO A 461 -7.38 -24.80 44.86
N SER A 462 -7.81 -24.95 46.12
CA SER A 462 -9.23 -25.18 46.47
C SER A 462 -10.14 -23.96 46.27
N ASP A 463 -9.55 -22.80 45.97
CA ASP A 463 -10.20 -21.50 45.77
C ASP A 463 -10.33 -21.11 44.28
N LEU A 464 -9.90 -21.97 43.36
CA LEU A 464 -10.24 -21.95 41.94
C LEU A 464 -11.43 -22.87 41.67
#